data_AF-A0A484LMV2-F1
#
_entry.id   AF-A0A484LMV2-F1
#
_cell.length_a   1.000
_cell.length_b   1.000
_cell.length_c   1.000
_cell.angle_alpha   90.00
_cell.angle_beta   90.00
_cell.angle_gamma   90.00
#
_symmetry.space_group_name_H-M   'P 1'
#
loop_
_entity.id
_entity.type
_entity.pdbx_description
1 polymer ?
#
loop_
_entity_poly.entity_id
_entity_poly.type
_entity_poly.pdbx_seq_one_letter_code
_entity_poly.pdbx_strand_id
1 'polypeptide(L)'
;MPFQSQNGSNECQNLYFSSDIDGELVNCQVIFIAMDIPLMGLPKIIKGSLDIRNWEDAIRAILYSPPAQPKYVAIKSTFPVDHKSHIADILHGYDHSEHLHVIAIPEFFSVGTTLDDLTILLK
;
A
#
# COMPACT_ATOMS: atom_id res chain seq x y z
N MET A 1 -0.09 -8.14 21.51
CA MET A 1 1.21 -7.93 22.19
C MET A 1 2.05 -7.05 21.29
N PRO A 2 2.65 -5.94 21.76
CA PRO A 2 3.53 -5.15 20.91
C PRO A 2 4.86 -5.89 20.73
N PHE A 3 5.31 -6.02 19.49
CA PHE A 3 6.59 -6.61 19.13
C PHE A 3 7.69 -5.62 19.55
N GLN A 4 8.48 -5.96 20.57
CA GLN A 4 9.64 -5.15 20.96
C GLN A 4 10.86 -5.60 20.15
N SER A 5 11.36 -4.71 19.29
CA SER A 5 12.66 -4.88 18.63
C SER A 5 13.76 -4.83 19.67
N GLN A 6 14.36 -5.99 19.96
CA GLN A 6 15.61 -6.09 20.72
C GLN A 6 16.73 -6.20 19.69
N ASN A 7 17.58 -5.18 19.57
CA ASN A 7 18.99 -5.37 19.21
C ASN A 7 19.83 -4.13 19.53
N GLY A 8 20.89 -4.36 20.31
CA GLY A 8 21.92 -3.39 20.61
C GLY A 8 23.01 -3.39 19.55
N SER A 9 23.07 -2.33 18.77
CA SER A 9 24.25 -1.85 18.03
C SER A 9 23.91 -0.47 17.47
N ASN A 10 24.88 0.45 17.47
CA ASN A 10 24.74 1.83 16.99
C ASN A 10 24.64 1.89 15.46
N GLU A 11 23.64 1.23 14.88
CA GLU A 11 23.25 1.36 13.47
C GLU A 11 22.08 2.35 13.39
N CYS A 12 22.06 3.17 12.34
CA CYS A 12 20.99 4.13 12.10
C CYS A 12 19.67 3.37 11.91
N GLN A 13 18.86 3.26 12.95
CA GLN A 13 17.55 2.62 12.87
C GLN A 13 16.63 3.51 12.05
N ASN A 14 16.32 3.08 10.83
CA ASN A 14 15.43 3.77 9.91
C ASN A 14 14.15 2.95 9.61
N LEU A 15 13.94 1.85 10.32
CA LEU A 15 12.76 0.98 10.20
C LEU A 15 11.96 0.99 11.51
N TYR A 16 10.69 1.36 11.39
CA TYR A 16 9.77 1.49 12.50
C TYR A 16 8.44 0.80 12.18
N PHE A 17 7.78 0.28 13.21
CA PHE A 17 6.45 -0.31 13.10
C PHE A 17 5.50 0.48 13.99
N SER A 18 4.40 0.98 13.41
CA SER A 18 3.38 1.78 14.09
C SER A 18 1.99 1.28 13.71
N SER A 19 1.03 1.47 14.60
CA SER A 19 -0.40 1.30 14.33
C SER A 19 -1.14 2.64 14.12
N ASP A 20 -0.46 3.77 14.34
CA ASP A 20 -1.00 5.11 14.12
C ASP A 20 -0.85 5.51 12.65
N ILE A 21 -1.75 5.01 11.80
CA ILE A 21 -1.69 5.22 10.35
C ILE A 21 -1.84 6.71 10.01
N ASP A 22 -2.83 7.37 10.61
CA ASP A 22 -3.17 8.77 10.29
C ASP A 22 -2.02 9.72 10.66
N GLY A 23 -1.39 9.51 11.82
CA GLY A 23 -0.25 10.31 12.27
C GLY A 23 0.97 10.16 11.36
N GLU A 24 1.29 8.93 10.95
CA GLU A 24 2.45 8.65 10.10
C GLU A 24 2.24 9.18 8.66
N LEU A 25 1.01 9.08 8.13
CA LEU A 25 0.66 9.51 6.77
C LEU A 25 0.91 10.99 6.48
N VAL A 26 0.95 11.85 7.50
CA VAL A 26 1.18 13.30 7.34
C VAL A 26 2.56 13.59 6.74
N ASN A 27 3.57 12.83 7.15
CA ASN A 27 4.97 13.08 6.79
C ASN A 27 5.49 12.18 5.65
N CYS A 28 4.71 11.19 5.22
CA CYS A 28 5.11 10.28 4.15
C CYS A 28 5.11 10.95 2.77
N GLN A 29 6.19 10.77 2.01
CA GLN A 29 6.27 11.10 0.58
C GLN A 29 5.92 9.91 -0.30
N VAL A 30 6.35 8.71 0.11
CA VAL A 30 6.15 7.46 -0.63
C VAL A 30 5.40 6.48 0.27
N ILE A 31 4.29 5.96 -0.23
CA ILE A 31 3.40 5.06 0.51
C ILE A 31 3.26 3.78 -0.31
N PHE A 32 3.59 2.64 0.29
CA PHE A 32 3.35 1.34 -0.30
C PHE A 32 2.05 0.76 0.26
N ILE A 33 1.12 0.41 -0.62
CA ILE A 33 -0.08 -0.36 -0.23
C ILE A 33 0.22 -1.83 -0.53
N ALA A 34 0.46 -2.60 0.53
CA ALA A 34 0.73 -4.03 0.49
C ALA A 34 -0.31 -4.74 1.36
N MET A 35 -1.47 -5.02 0.77
CA MET A 35 -2.56 -5.70 1.45
C MET A 35 -3.16 -6.78 0.57
N ASP A 36 -3.72 -7.79 1.21
CA ASP A 36 -4.41 -8.87 0.51
C ASP A 36 -5.73 -8.35 -0.07
N ILE A 37 -6.01 -8.78 -1.31
CA ILE A 37 -7.28 -8.54 -1.99
C ILE A 37 -8.01 -9.90 -2.07
N PRO A 38 -8.83 -10.25 -1.07
CA PRO A 38 -9.48 -11.55 -1.05
C PRO A 38 -10.52 -11.67 -2.16
N LEU A 39 -10.85 -12.91 -2.56
CA LEU A 39 -11.97 -13.16 -3.46
C LEU A 39 -13.30 -12.91 -2.72
N MET A 40 -14.28 -12.30 -3.39
CA MET A 40 -15.60 -12.14 -2.80
C MET A 40 -16.26 -13.51 -2.54
N GLY A 41 -16.61 -13.78 -1.29
CA GLY A 41 -17.31 -15.00 -0.89
C GLY A 41 -18.80 -14.77 -0.69
N LEU A 42 -19.65 -15.23 -1.63
CA LEU A 42 -21.05 -15.72 -1.48
C LEU A 42 -21.82 -15.67 -2.84
N PRO A 43 -22.95 -16.41 -3.02
CA PRO A 43 -23.34 -16.98 -4.30
C PRO A 43 -24.13 -15.98 -5.16
N LYS A 44 -23.94 -16.03 -6.49
CA LYS A 44 -24.46 -15.09 -7.51
C LYS A 44 -23.80 -13.71 -7.39
N ILE A 45 -22.67 -13.44 -8.04
CA ILE A 45 -22.57 -13.27 -9.51
C ILE A 45 -21.06 -13.11 -9.79
N ILE A 46 -20.56 -13.86 -10.79
CA ILE A 46 -19.20 -13.86 -11.35
C ILE A 46 -18.12 -14.51 -10.46
N LYS A 47 -17.71 -15.72 -10.88
CA LYS A 47 -16.43 -16.32 -10.47
C LYS A 47 -15.32 -15.33 -10.85
N GLY A 48 -14.58 -14.79 -9.88
CA GLY A 48 -13.42 -13.93 -10.14
C GLY A 48 -13.55 -12.45 -9.79
N SER A 49 -14.59 -12.04 -9.07
CA SER A 49 -14.68 -10.67 -8.52
C SER A 49 -13.85 -10.53 -7.24
N LEU A 50 -12.95 -9.55 -7.22
CA LEU A 50 -12.06 -9.24 -6.10
C LEU A 50 -12.73 -8.30 -5.09
N ASP A 51 -12.50 -8.53 -3.80
CA ASP A 51 -12.95 -7.66 -2.73
C ASP A 51 -11.92 -6.55 -2.47
N ILE A 52 -12.15 -5.39 -3.08
CA ILE A 52 -11.22 -4.25 -3.03
C ILE A 52 -11.51 -3.28 -1.87
N ARG A 53 -12.48 -3.57 -0.99
CA ARG A 53 -12.95 -2.62 0.05
C ARG A 53 -11.84 -2.09 0.94
N ASN A 54 -11.02 -3.00 1.48
CA ASN A 54 -9.89 -2.62 2.34
C ASN A 54 -8.89 -1.72 1.62
N TRP A 55 -8.73 -1.94 0.32
CA TRP A 55 -7.81 -1.18 -0.52
C TRP A 55 -8.34 0.21 -0.83
N GLU A 56 -9.64 0.33 -1.11
CA GLU A 56 -10.30 1.63 -1.23
C GLU A 56 -10.21 2.42 0.08
N ASP A 57 -10.41 1.77 1.23
CA ASP A 57 -10.35 2.43 2.53
C ASP A 57 -8.94 2.95 2.84
N ALA A 58 -7.89 2.22 2.45
CA ALA A 58 -6.52 2.72 2.54
C ALA A 58 -6.28 3.95 1.66
N ILE A 59 -6.78 3.96 0.42
CA ILE A 59 -6.67 5.13 -0.47
C ILE A 59 -7.44 6.32 0.12
N ARG A 60 -8.65 6.10 0.64
CA ARG A 60 -9.44 7.14 1.29
C ARG A 60 -8.67 7.72 2.48
N ALA A 61 -8.07 6.90 3.33
CA ALA A 61 -7.25 7.39 4.45
C ALA A 61 -6.09 8.29 3.98
N ILE A 62 -5.41 7.90 2.90
CA ILE A 62 -4.33 8.72 2.30
C ILE A 62 -4.86 10.05 1.77
N LEU A 63 -6.05 10.06 1.16
CA LEU A 63 -6.70 11.26 0.60
C LEU A 63 -7.29 12.19 1.66
N TYR A 64 -7.79 11.65 2.77
CA TYR A 64 -8.27 12.43 3.92
C TYR A 64 -7.12 13.10 4.68
N SER A 65 -5.91 12.53 4.64
CA SER A 65 -4.71 13.10 5.24
C SER A 65 -4.21 14.28 4.39
N PRO A 66 -4.32 15.53 4.87
CA PRO A 66 -3.89 16.69 4.09
C PRO A 66 -2.41 16.57 3.72
N PRO A 67 -2.04 16.74 2.44
CA PRO A 67 -0.65 16.63 2.04
C PRO A 67 0.12 17.86 2.52
N ALA A 68 1.11 17.66 3.38
CA ALA A 68 2.17 18.66 3.61
C ALA A 68 3.08 18.83 2.36
N GLN A 69 3.09 17.81 1.49
CA GLN A 69 3.90 17.68 0.28
C GLN A 69 3.26 16.65 -0.67
N PRO A 70 3.62 16.63 -1.97
CA PRO A 70 3.13 15.62 -2.91
C PRO A 70 3.40 14.18 -2.44
N LYS A 71 2.43 13.28 -2.65
CA LYS A 71 2.50 11.88 -2.21
C LYS A 71 2.50 10.92 -3.40
N TYR A 72 3.37 9.93 -3.36
CA TYR A 72 3.47 8.84 -4.33
C TYR A 72 2.96 7.54 -3.70
N VAL A 73 1.89 6.98 -4.26
CA VAL A 73 1.31 5.71 -3.82
C VAL A 73 1.76 4.60 -4.76
N ALA A 74 2.57 3.70 -4.24
CA ALA A 74 3.01 2.49 -4.92
C ALA A 74 2.11 1.32 -4.49
N ILE A 75 1.36 0.77 -5.43
CA ILE A 75 0.52 -0.39 -5.18
C ILE A 75 1.34 -1.64 -5.44
N LYS A 76 1.44 -2.50 -4.44
CA LYS A 76 2.14 -3.78 -4.50
C LYS A 76 1.08 -4.88 -4.50
N SER A 77 0.90 -5.53 -5.64
CA SER A 77 -0.10 -6.60 -5.82
C SER A 77 0.44 -7.72 -6.71
N THR A 78 0.07 -8.95 -6.37
CA THR A 78 0.31 -10.17 -7.17
C THR A 78 -0.82 -10.44 -8.17
N PHE A 79 -1.96 -9.74 -8.04
CA PHE A 79 -3.12 -9.90 -8.92
C PHE A 79 -3.25 -8.74 -9.92
N PRO A 80 -3.56 -9.03 -11.19
CA PRO A 80 -3.79 -8.01 -12.21
C PRO A 80 -5.17 -7.36 -11.98
N VAL A 81 -5.20 -6.31 -11.16
CA VAL A 81 -6.39 -5.46 -11.01
C VAL A 81 -6.15 -4.15 -11.76
N ASP A 82 -7.17 -3.64 -12.45
CA ASP A 82 -7.12 -2.29 -12.99
C ASP A 82 -7.30 -1.27 -11.85
N HIS A 83 -6.21 -1.09 -11.10
CA HIS A 83 -6.15 -0.16 -9.98
C HIS A 83 -6.31 1.30 -10.42
N LYS A 84 -5.87 1.63 -11.65
CA LYS A 84 -5.88 3.01 -12.15
C LYS A 84 -7.30 3.50 -12.37
N SER A 85 -8.16 2.68 -12.99
CA SER A 85 -9.57 3.02 -13.21
C SER A 85 -10.32 3.23 -11.89
N HIS A 86 -10.20 2.28 -10.95
CA HIS A 86 -10.85 2.40 -9.64
C HIS A 86 -10.39 3.63 -8.85
N ILE A 87 -9.10 3.96 -8.91
CA ILE A 87 -8.56 5.14 -8.23
C ILE A 87 -9.09 6.43 -8.84
N ALA A 88 -9.20 6.52 -10.16
CA ALA A 88 -9.74 7.72 -10.81
C ALA A 88 -11.16 8.05 -10.31
N ASP A 89 -12.00 7.03 -10.13
CA ASP A 89 -13.35 7.18 -9.59
C ASP A 89 -13.34 7.63 -8.13
N ILE A 90 -12.42 7.11 -7.31
CA ILE A 90 -12.27 7.51 -5.90
C ILE A 90 -11.75 8.94 -5.80
N LEU A 91 -10.81 9.35 -6.67
CA LEU A 91 -10.16 10.66 -6.66
C LEU A 91 -11.10 11.80 -7.03
N HIS A 92 -12.11 11.55 -7.87
CA HIS A 92 -13.05 12.59 -8.33
C HIS A 92 -13.83 13.29 -7.19
N GLY A 93 -13.88 12.72 -5.98
CA GLY A 93 -14.57 13.28 -4.82
C GLY A 93 -13.70 14.05 -3.82
N TYR A 94 -12.39 14.22 -4.06
CA TYR A 94 -11.46 14.80 -3.08
C TYR A 94 -10.69 16.00 -3.65
N ASP A 95 -10.71 17.10 -2.90
CA ASP A 95 -10.12 18.42 -3.25
C ASP A 95 -8.58 18.44 -3.31
N HIS A 96 -7.89 17.31 -3.12
CA HIS A 96 -6.42 17.19 -3.10
C HIS A 96 -5.86 16.07 -4.00
N SER A 97 -6.70 15.56 -4.91
CA SER A 97 -6.34 14.45 -5.82
C SER A 97 -5.15 14.77 -6.74
N GLU A 98 -4.90 16.04 -7.04
CA GLU A 98 -3.80 16.54 -7.86
C GLU A 98 -2.40 16.35 -7.27
N HIS A 99 -2.31 16.08 -5.97
CA HIS A 99 -1.04 15.82 -5.28
C HIS A 99 -0.73 14.33 -5.10
N LEU A 100 -1.62 13.45 -5.58
CA LEU A 100 -1.47 12.00 -5.45
C LEU A 100 -1.04 11.37 -6.78
N HIS A 101 0.14 10.77 -6.79
CA HIS A 101 0.64 10.00 -7.94
C HIS A 101 0.58 8.51 -7.65
N VAL A 102 -0.11 7.75 -8.51
CA VAL A 102 -0.28 6.31 -8.30
C VAL A 102 0.52 5.49 -9.30
N ILE A 103 1.31 4.55 -8.79
CA ILE A 103 2.16 3.64 -9.55
C ILE A 103 1.80 2.21 -9.17
N ALA A 104 1.55 1.35 -10.16
CA ALA A 104 1.39 -0.09 -9.93
C ALA A 104 2.76 -0.77 -10.07
N ILE A 105 3.21 -1.42 -9.00
CA ILE A 105 4.46 -2.19 -8.95
C ILE A 105 4.07 -3.67 -8.84
N PRO A 106 4.28 -4.47 -9.89
CA PRO A 106 4.04 -5.91 -9.80
C PRO A 106 4.96 -6.53 -8.74
N GLU A 107 4.41 -7.37 -7.89
CA GLU A 107 5.20 -8.10 -6.89
C GLU A 107 5.79 -9.38 -7.50
N PHE A 108 7.12 -9.51 -7.43
CA PHE A 108 7.88 -10.65 -7.94
C PHE A 108 8.58 -11.46 -6.82
N PHE A 109 8.13 -11.36 -5.57
CA PHE A 109 8.73 -12.09 -4.46
C PHE A 109 8.15 -13.49 -4.34
N SER A 110 9.04 -14.49 -4.24
CA SER A 110 8.67 -15.86 -3.94
C SER A 110 8.77 -16.11 -2.44
N VAL A 111 7.80 -16.86 -1.91
CA VAL A 111 7.78 -17.25 -0.50
C VAL A 111 8.99 -18.15 -0.23
N GLY A 112 9.82 -17.76 0.73
CA GLY A 112 11.02 -18.52 1.12
C GLY A 112 12.33 -18.05 0.48
N THR A 113 12.29 -17.18 -0.53
CA THR A 113 13.49 -16.59 -1.17
C THR A 113 13.44 -15.06 -1.20
N THR A 114 12.55 -14.44 -0.43
CA THR A 114 12.25 -13.00 -0.49
C THR A 114 13.48 -12.09 -0.34
N LEU A 115 14.46 -12.46 0.50
CA LEU A 115 15.70 -11.70 0.67
C LEU A 115 16.64 -11.82 -0.54
N ASP A 116 16.72 -13.01 -1.13
CA ASP A 116 17.53 -13.27 -2.32
C ASP A 116 16.92 -12.56 -3.55
N ASP A 117 15.58 -12.65 -3.70
CA ASP A 117 14.82 -11.99 -4.75
C ASP A 117 15.02 -10.46 -4.71
N LEU A 118 15.01 -9.86 -3.51
CA LEU A 118 15.29 -8.44 -3.32
C LEU A 118 16.74 -8.08 -3.70
N THR A 119 17.69 -8.92 -3.33
CA THR A 119 19.11 -8.68 -3.63
C THR A 119 19.40 -8.74 -5.13
N ILE A 120 18.68 -9.58 -5.87
CA ILE A 120 18.77 -9.68 -7.34
C ILE A 120 18.21 -8.42 -8.01
N LEU A 121 17.10 -7.86 -7.50
CA LEU A 121 16.48 -6.64 -8.06
C LEU A 121 17.31 -5.36 -7.87
N LEU A 122 18.27 -5.36 -6.94
CA LEU A 122 19.09 -4.19 -6.60
C LEU A 122 20.47 -4.17 -7.29
N LYS A 123 20.76 -5.15 -8.16
CA LYS A 123 21.97 -5.20 -8.99
C LYS A 123 21.71 -4.64 -10.39
#